data_AF-A0A520G1E5-F1
#
_entry.id   AF-A0A520G1E5-F1
#
_cell.length_a   1.000
_cell.length_b   1.000
_cell.length_c   1.000
_cell.angle_alpha   90.00
_cell.angle_beta   90.00
_cell.angle_gamma   90.00
#
_symmetry.space_group_name_H-M   'P 1'
#
loop_
_entity.id
_entity.type
_entity.pdbx_description
1 polymer ?
#
loop_
_entity_poly.entity_id
_entity_poly.type
_entity_poly.pdbx_seq_one_letter_code
_entity_poly.pdbx_strand_id
1 'polypeptide(L)'
;MNYLRMIATTRRHPCAVLLGIQLLGILAYPFAESTPAGQMALAALGVVVLLVTVRMVRRTPGLTWVSIGLAIPIMVLLALQGAADMPQLLPWSSALEAVFYFYATGSLIAYMLADRKATLDELFAVGATFTLLAWAFTHLFVLTQALQPGCFLAAVNPQAPRSWSELMYLSFALLSSTGIGDVIPV
;
A
#
# COMPACT_ATOMS: atom_id res chain seq x y z
N MET A 1 -5.23 26.62 -17.59
CA MET A 1 -4.33 25.45 -17.45
C MET A 1 -5.07 24.17 -17.80
N ASN A 2 -4.39 23.24 -18.47
CA ASN A 2 -4.95 22.23 -19.38
C ASN A 2 -5.42 20.93 -18.68
N TYR A 3 -6.60 20.94 -18.04
CA TYR A 3 -7.20 19.74 -17.45
C TYR A 3 -7.38 18.59 -18.47
N LEU A 4 -7.67 18.93 -19.72
CA LEU A 4 -7.87 17.97 -20.81
C LEU A 4 -6.57 17.26 -21.25
N ARG A 5 -5.41 17.93 -21.21
CA ARG A 5 -4.13 17.24 -21.45
C ARG A 5 -3.78 16.34 -20.27
N MET A 6 -4.05 16.76 -19.04
CA MET A 6 -3.79 15.92 -17.86
C MET A 6 -4.56 14.60 -17.99
N ILE A 7 -5.87 14.66 -18.29
CA ILE A 7 -6.73 13.47 -18.51
C ILE A 7 -6.27 12.62 -19.72
N ALA A 8 -5.79 13.23 -20.80
CA ALA A 8 -5.26 12.51 -21.96
C ALA A 8 -3.94 11.78 -21.66
N THR A 9 -3.06 12.36 -20.84
CA THR A 9 -1.83 11.71 -20.36
C THR A 9 -2.14 10.63 -19.32
N THR A 10 -3.14 10.84 -18.45
CA THR A 10 -3.68 9.85 -17.48
C THR A 10 -4.19 8.58 -18.17
N ARG A 11 -4.71 8.68 -19.40
CA ARG A 11 -5.13 7.51 -20.19
C ARG A 11 -3.97 6.79 -20.90
N ARG A 12 -2.83 7.46 -21.11
CA ARG A 12 -1.66 6.89 -21.79
C ARG A 12 -0.69 6.16 -20.86
N HIS A 13 -0.56 6.59 -19.60
CA HIS A 13 0.35 5.97 -18.62
C HIS A 13 -0.38 5.65 -17.31
N PRO A 14 -1.18 4.59 -17.27
CA PRO A 14 -1.96 4.24 -16.09
C PRO A 14 -1.03 3.96 -14.88
N CYS A 15 0.16 3.38 -15.09
CA CYS A 15 1.11 3.10 -14.00
C CYS A 15 1.71 4.37 -13.39
N ALA A 16 1.87 5.45 -14.17
CA ALA A 16 2.35 6.73 -13.67
C ALA A 16 1.38 7.36 -12.65
N VAL A 17 0.08 7.18 -12.87
CA VAL A 17 -0.97 7.67 -11.96
C VAL A 17 -0.93 6.91 -10.65
N LEU A 18 -0.82 5.58 -10.72
CA LEU A 18 -0.68 4.73 -9.54
C LEU A 18 0.54 5.15 -8.72
N LEU A 19 1.70 5.27 -9.36
CA LEU A 19 2.94 5.70 -8.70
C LEU A 19 2.80 7.09 -8.08
N GLY A 20 2.21 8.04 -8.79
CA GLY A 20 1.99 9.40 -8.27
C GLY A 20 1.13 9.41 -7.00
N ILE A 21 0.05 8.63 -6.97
CA ILE A 21 -0.81 8.49 -5.79
C ILE A 21 -0.06 7.82 -4.64
N GLN A 22 0.72 6.78 -4.93
CA GLN A 22 1.51 6.07 -3.92
C GLN A 22 2.56 6.99 -3.27
N LEU A 23 3.33 7.72 -4.08
CA LEU A 23 4.34 8.67 -3.59
C LEU A 23 3.70 9.81 -2.79
N LEU A 24 2.55 10.33 -3.23
CA LEU A 24 1.78 11.30 -2.45
C LEU A 24 1.33 10.72 -1.12
N GLY A 25 0.85 9.47 -1.10
CA GLY A 25 0.46 8.77 0.13
C GLY A 25 1.62 8.64 1.11
N ILE A 26 2.79 8.23 0.63
CA ILE A 26 4.02 8.11 1.45
C ILE A 26 4.40 9.45 2.07
N LEU A 27 4.37 10.53 1.29
CA LEU A 27 4.75 11.86 1.78
C LEU A 27 3.71 12.46 2.75
N ALA A 28 2.43 12.13 2.57
CA ALA A 28 1.35 12.64 3.42
C ALA A 28 1.25 11.92 4.77
N TYR A 29 1.63 10.64 4.84
CA TYR A 29 1.40 9.78 6.01
C TYR A 29 1.94 10.33 7.34
N PRO A 30 3.22 10.76 7.44
CA PRO A 30 3.81 11.19 8.70
C PRO A 30 3.12 12.42 9.30
N PHE A 31 2.57 13.29 8.45
CA PHE A 31 1.89 14.51 8.89
C PHE A 31 0.44 14.23 9.31
N ALA A 32 -0.18 13.22 8.71
CA ALA A 32 -1.59 12.90 8.93
C ALA A 32 -1.82 11.92 10.10
N GLU A 33 -0.85 11.06 10.43
CA GLU A 33 -1.01 10.01 11.44
C GLU A 33 -1.27 10.56 12.87
N SER A 34 -0.80 11.77 13.17
CA SER A 34 -0.95 12.43 14.48
C SER A 34 -2.31 13.09 14.73
N THR A 35 -3.18 13.19 13.73
CA THR A 35 -4.48 13.89 13.85
C THR A 35 -5.66 12.97 13.47
N PRO A 36 -6.82 13.04 14.15
CA PRO A 36 -7.99 12.24 13.79
C PRO A 36 -8.45 12.46 12.34
N ALA A 37 -8.43 13.72 11.89
CA ALA A 37 -8.77 14.06 10.51
C ALA A 37 -7.77 13.46 9.50
N GLY A 38 -6.48 13.41 9.86
CA GLY A 38 -5.46 12.79 9.04
C GLY A 38 -5.62 11.27 8.96
N GLN A 39 -5.94 10.58 10.06
CA GLN A 39 -6.23 9.14 10.04
C GLN A 39 -7.40 8.78 9.11
N MET A 40 -8.47 9.59 9.11
CA MET A 40 -9.58 9.43 8.16
C MET A 40 -9.13 9.64 6.71
N ALA A 41 -8.29 10.66 6.46
CA ALA A 41 -7.75 10.94 5.13
C ALA A 41 -6.84 9.81 4.63
N LEU A 42 -6.07 9.17 5.53
CA LEU A 42 -5.20 8.04 5.21
C LEU A 42 -5.99 6.76 4.93
N ALA A 43 -7.06 6.50 5.70
CA ALA A 43 -7.99 5.41 5.40
C ALA A 43 -8.64 5.60 4.00
N ALA A 44 -9.08 6.82 3.69
CA ALA A 44 -9.59 7.15 2.37
C ALA A 44 -8.53 6.97 1.26
N LEU A 45 -7.29 7.36 1.53
CA LEU A 45 -6.17 7.18 0.60
C LEU A 45 -5.89 5.70 0.34
N GLY A 46 -5.92 4.85 1.38
CA GLY A 46 -5.82 3.40 1.24
C GLY A 46 -6.90 2.83 0.31
N VAL A 47 -8.16 3.25 0.49
CA VAL A 47 -9.27 2.86 -0.40
C VAL A 47 -9.04 3.35 -1.83
N VAL A 48 -8.58 4.59 -2.03
CA VAL A 48 -8.24 5.11 -3.37
C VAL A 48 -7.16 4.26 -4.02
N VAL A 49 -6.10 3.90 -3.29
CA VAL A 49 -5.03 3.05 -3.82
C VAL A 49 -5.56 1.66 -4.16
N LEU A 50 -6.40 1.05 -3.33
CA LEU A 50 -7.06 -0.22 -3.62
C LEU A 50 -7.86 -0.13 -4.93
N LEU A 51 -8.71 0.88 -5.07
CA LEU A 51 -9.55 1.07 -6.26
C LEU A 51 -8.71 1.28 -7.53
N VAL A 52 -7.66 2.10 -7.46
CA VAL A 52 -6.75 2.34 -8.59
C VAL A 52 -6.00 1.06 -8.93
N THR A 53 -5.54 0.31 -7.92
CA THR A 53 -4.82 -0.96 -8.11
C THR A 53 -5.72 -2.02 -8.75
N VAL A 54 -6.96 -2.19 -8.28
CA VAL A 54 -7.95 -3.07 -8.93
C VAL A 54 -8.15 -2.65 -10.39
N ARG A 55 -8.24 -1.35 -10.66
CA ARG A 55 -8.39 -0.82 -12.03
C ARG A 55 -7.17 -1.12 -12.91
N MET A 56 -5.97 -1.20 -12.36
CA MET A 56 -4.77 -1.62 -13.09
C MET A 56 -4.82 -3.10 -13.43
N VAL A 57 -5.13 -3.96 -12.46
CA VAL A 57 -5.19 -5.42 -12.65
C VAL A 57 -6.27 -5.85 -13.65
N ARG A 58 -7.29 -5.00 -13.87
CA ARG A 58 -8.36 -5.22 -14.87
C ARG A 58 -7.91 -5.46 -16.30
N ARG A 59 -6.66 -5.16 -16.66
CA ARG A 59 -6.14 -5.46 -18.00
C ARG A 59 -5.82 -6.94 -18.22
N THR A 60 -5.86 -7.77 -17.17
CA THR A 60 -5.64 -9.23 -17.25
C THR A 60 -6.94 -9.97 -16.88
N PRO A 61 -7.65 -10.61 -17.83
CA PRO A 61 -9.05 -11.05 -17.67
C PRO A 61 -9.33 -12.02 -16.52
N GLY A 62 -8.39 -12.90 -16.16
CA GLY A 62 -8.57 -13.85 -15.06
C GLY A 62 -8.31 -13.27 -13.68
N LEU A 63 -7.45 -12.26 -13.57
CA LEU A 63 -6.96 -11.78 -12.28
C LEU A 63 -7.89 -10.78 -11.59
N THR A 64 -8.84 -10.21 -12.34
CA THR A 64 -9.73 -9.15 -11.85
C THR A 64 -10.68 -9.62 -10.75
N TRP A 65 -11.23 -10.83 -10.89
CA TRP A 65 -12.23 -11.35 -9.95
C TRP A 65 -11.64 -11.59 -8.56
N VAL A 66 -10.40 -12.07 -8.49
CA VAL A 66 -9.67 -12.25 -7.23
C VAL A 66 -9.41 -10.88 -6.58
N SER A 67 -8.95 -9.89 -7.34
CA SER A 67 -8.75 -8.53 -6.81
C SER A 67 -10.04 -7.92 -6.26
N ILE A 68 -11.17 -8.09 -6.96
CA ILE A 68 -12.47 -7.59 -6.48
C ILE A 68 -12.92 -8.36 -5.24
N GLY A 69 -12.76 -9.68 -5.24
CA GLY A 69 -13.08 -10.56 -4.11
C GLY A 69 -12.28 -10.24 -2.85
N LEU A 70 -11.05 -9.72 -2.99
CA LEU A 70 -10.23 -9.22 -1.88
C LEU A 70 -10.58 -7.77 -1.51
N ALA A 71 -10.77 -6.89 -2.50
CA ALA A 71 -11.00 -5.46 -2.24
C ALA A 71 -12.31 -5.19 -1.49
N ILE A 72 -13.39 -5.93 -1.79
CA ILE A 72 -14.69 -5.75 -1.12
C ILE A 72 -14.58 -5.99 0.39
N PRO A 73 -14.12 -7.15 0.89
CA PRO A 73 -14.01 -7.40 2.33
C PRO A 73 -13.03 -6.44 3.01
N ILE A 74 -11.95 -6.03 2.33
CA ILE A 74 -11.02 -5.01 2.86
C ILE A 74 -11.76 -3.68 3.09
N MET A 75 -12.49 -3.19 2.09
CA MET A 75 -13.26 -1.94 2.21
C MET A 75 -14.31 -2.03 3.33
N VAL A 76 -14.96 -3.18 3.50
CA VAL A 76 -15.92 -3.40 4.59
C VAL A 76 -15.23 -3.36 5.95
N LEU A 77 -14.09 -4.02 6.11
CA LEU A 77 -13.34 -4.00 7.37
C LEU A 77 -12.82 -2.61 7.72
N LEU A 78 -12.30 -1.87 6.74
CA LEU A 78 -11.86 -0.47 6.92
C LEU A 78 -13.03 0.43 7.34
N ALA A 79 -14.20 0.27 6.70
CA ALA A 79 -15.39 1.02 7.06
C ALA A 79 -15.88 0.69 8.49
N LEU A 80 -15.86 -0.59 8.88
CA LEU A 80 -16.22 -1.01 10.23
C LEU A 80 -15.23 -0.49 11.28
N GLN A 81 -13.93 -0.48 10.98
CA GLN A 81 -12.92 0.09 11.87
C GLN A 81 -13.15 1.58 12.13
N GLY A 82 -13.41 2.35 11.07
CA GLY A 82 -13.59 3.80 11.19
C GLY A 82 -14.97 4.23 11.70
N ALA A 83 -16.04 3.47 11.42
CA ALA A 83 -17.41 3.85 11.79
C ALA A 83 -17.87 3.25 13.13
N ALA A 84 -17.34 2.09 13.51
CA ALA A 84 -17.75 1.38 14.72
C ALA A 84 -16.64 1.30 15.79
N ASP A 85 -15.52 2.01 15.60
CA ASP A 85 -14.37 2.04 16.51
C ASP A 85 -13.95 0.64 17.00
N MET A 86 -13.80 -0.30 16.06
CA MET A 86 -13.46 -1.71 16.34
C MET A 86 -11.98 -2.02 16.02
N PRO A 87 -11.00 -1.61 16.86
CA PRO A 87 -9.58 -1.78 16.58
C PRO A 87 -9.13 -3.25 16.48
N GLN A 88 -9.91 -4.16 17.07
CA GLN A 88 -9.72 -5.62 16.98
C GLN A 88 -9.80 -6.19 15.55
N LEU A 89 -10.33 -5.41 14.58
CA LEU A 89 -10.37 -5.79 13.17
C LEU A 89 -9.05 -5.51 12.42
N LEU A 90 -8.13 -4.75 13.02
CA LEU A 90 -6.87 -4.34 12.41
C LEU A 90 -5.98 -5.52 11.91
N PRO A 91 -5.80 -6.63 12.65
CA PRO A 91 -5.03 -7.77 12.14
C PRO A 91 -5.66 -8.34 10.87
N TRP A 92 -7.00 -8.47 10.85
CA TRP A 92 -7.73 -9.09 9.74
C TRP A 92 -7.71 -8.21 8.49
N SER A 93 -7.88 -6.89 8.62
CA SER A 93 -7.74 -5.97 7.48
C SER A 93 -6.31 -5.96 6.96
N SER A 94 -5.31 -5.90 7.85
CA SER A 94 -3.90 -5.90 7.46
C SER A 94 -3.51 -7.20 6.76
N ALA A 95 -3.99 -8.35 7.22
CA ALA A 95 -3.76 -9.63 6.54
C ALA A 95 -4.33 -9.63 5.11
N LEU A 96 -5.58 -9.17 4.93
CA LEU A 96 -6.20 -9.11 3.62
C LEU A 96 -5.53 -8.07 2.70
N GLU A 97 -5.17 -6.91 3.23
CA GLU A 97 -4.44 -5.87 2.50
C GLU A 97 -3.07 -6.36 2.05
N ALA A 98 -2.32 -7.06 2.90
CA ALA A 98 -1.06 -7.70 2.53
C ALA A 98 -1.27 -8.67 1.36
N VAL A 99 -2.25 -9.58 1.45
CA VAL A 99 -2.58 -10.53 0.38
C VAL A 99 -2.95 -9.81 -0.92
N PHE A 100 -3.77 -8.76 -0.83
CA PHE A 100 -4.15 -7.94 -1.98
C PHE A 100 -2.93 -7.27 -2.63
N TYR A 101 -2.05 -6.66 -1.85
CA TYR A 101 -0.88 -5.96 -2.36
C TYR A 101 0.18 -6.91 -2.94
N PHE A 102 0.38 -8.09 -2.35
CA PHE A 102 1.20 -9.15 -2.97
C PHE A 102 0.63 -9.61 -4.30
N TYR A 103 -0.69 -9.84 -4.34
CA TYR A 103 -1.38 -10.22 -5.56
C TYR A 103 -1.27 -9.17 -6.65
N ALA A 104 -1.46 -7.90 -6.30
CA ALA A 104 -1.32 -6.77 -7.22
C ALA A 104 0.13 -6.61 -7.71
N THR A 105 1.11 -6.77 -6.82
CA THR A 105 2.53 -6.81 -7.17
C THR A 105 2.80 -7.90 -8.20
N GLY A 106 2.37 -9.14 -7.93
CA GLY A 106 2.52 -10.26 -8.86
C GLY A 106 1.84 -10.00 -10.21
N SER A 107 0.67 -9.37 -10.20
CA SER A 107 -0.07 -8.99 -11.41
C SER A 107 0.70 -7.98 -12.26
N LEU A 108 1.32 -6.96 -11.64
CA LEU A 108 2.13 -5.98 -12.35
C LEU A 108 3.46 -6.57 -12.86
N ILE A 109 4.09 -7.46 -12.08
CA ILE A 109 5.26 -8.21 -12.54
C ILE A 109 4.91 -9.03 -13.78
N ALA A 110 3.82 -9.79 -13.75
CA ALA A 110 3.35 -10.57 -14.90
C ALA A 110 3.00 -9.68 -16.11
N TYR A 111 2.40 -8.50 -15.87
CA TYR A 111 2.15 -7.49 -16.91
C TYR A 111 3.45 -7.01 -17.57
N MET A 112 4.45 -6.62 -16.78
CA MET A 112 5.74 -6.14 -17.29
C MET A 112 6.52 -7.24 -18.04
N LEU A 113 6.47 -8.49 -17.54
CA LEU A 113 7.11 -9.65 -18.19
C LEU A 113 6.43 -10.07 -19.51
N ALA A 114 5.15 -9.78 -19.67
CA ALA A 114 4.41 -10.13 -20.88
C ALA A 114 4.72 -9.20 -22.06
N ASP A 115 5.19 -7.98 -21.80
CA ASP A 115 5.54 -7.04 -22.85
C ASP A 115 6.96 -7.31 -23.39
N ARG A 116 7.14 -7.07 -24.69
CA ARG A 116 8.42 -7.29 -25.39
C ARG A 116 9.22 -6.00 -25.58
N LYS A 117 8.62 -4.84 -25.27
CA LYS A 117 9.25 -3.52 -25.51
C LYS A 117 9.12 -2.64 -24.29
N ALA A 118 10.24 -2.36 -23.62
CA ALA A 118 10.28 -1.41 -22.51
C ALA A 118 9.72 -0.03 -22.89
N THR A 119 8.49 0.27 -22.46
CA THR A 119 7.86 1.58 -22.61
C THR A 119 8.02 2.45 -21.35
N LEU A 120 7.75 3.76 -21.47
CA LEU A 120 7.72 4.64 -20.29
C LEU A 120 6.68 4.19 -19.25
N ASP A 121 5.59 3.55 -19.67
CA ASP A 121 4.60 3.02 -18.72
C ASP A 121 5.18 1.89 -17.86
N GLU A 122 6.03 1.03 -18.44
CA GLU A 122 6.73 -0.01 -17.69
C GLU A 122 7.73 0.58 -16.68
N LEU A 123 8.42 1.67 -17.02
CA LEU A 123 9.31 2.33 -16.07
C LEU A 123 8.54 2.83 -14.83
N PHE A 124 7.35 3.41 -15.03
CA PHE A 124 6.47 3.77 -13.92
C PHE A 124 5.90 2.54 -13.21
N ALA A 125 5.60 1.47 -13.94
CA ALA A 125 5.11 0.21 -13.38
C ALA A 125 6.13 -0.42 -12.44
N VAL A 126 7.43 -0.35 -12.74
CA VAL A 126 8.49 -0.85 -11.84
C VAL A 126 8.44 -0.13 -10.49
N GLY A 127 8.38 1.20 -10.49
CA GLY A 127 8.27 1.98 -9.25
C GLY A 127 6.97 1.70 -8.49
N ALA A 128 5.85 1.58 -9.21
CA ALA A 128 4.56 1.28 -8.60
C ALA A 128 4.54 -0.12 -7.97
N THR A 129 5.13 -1.11 -8.67
CA THR A 129 5.28 -2.49 -8.21
C THR A 129 6.13 -2.57 -6.95
N PHE A 130 7.27 -1.88 -6.93
CA PHE A 130 8.11 -1.79 -5.73
C PHE A 130 7.34 -1.21 -4.54
N THR A 131 6.56 -0.17 -4.78
CA THR A 131 5.78 0.47 -3.72
C THR A 131 4.66 -0.42 -3.20
N LEU A 132 3.94 -1.13 -4.08
CA LEU A 132 2.95 -2.12 -3.64
C LEU A 132 3.59 -3.24 -2.83
N LEU A 133 4.77 -3.70 -3.23
CA LEU A 133 5.49 -4.73 -2.49
C LEU A 133 5.91 -4.23 -1.10
N ALA A 134 6.42 -3.00 -1.02
CA ALA A 134 6.74 -2.37 0.25
C ALA A 134 5.51 -2.27 1.15
N TRP A 135 4.36 -1.85 0.61
CA TRP A 135 3.13 -1.76 1.39
C TRP A 135 2.62 -3.14 1.83
N ALA A 136 2.75 -4.17 0.99
CA ALA A 136 2.40 -5.54 1.36
C ALA A 136 3.17 -6.01 2.61
N PHE A 137 4.48 -5.75 2.65
CA PHE A 137 5.31 -6.04 3.82
C PHE A 137 4.98 -5.16 5.02
N THR A 138 4.65 -3.88 4.81
CA THR A 138 4.18 -2.99 5.90
C THR A 138 2.95 -3.58 6.57
N HIS A 139 1.96 -4.06 5.81
CA HIS A 139 0.78 -4.70 6.38
C HIS A 139 1.08 -6.04 7.07
N LEU A 140 2.08 -6.80 6.61
CA LEU A 140 2.59 -7.95 7.37
C LEU A 140 3.23 -7.54 8.69
N PHE A 141 3.95 -6.43 8.73
CA PHE A 141 4.51 -5.90 9.98
C PHE A 141 3.43 -5.39 10.93
N VAL A 142 2.39 -4.72 10.42
CA VAL A 142 1.22 -4.35 11.24
C VAL A 142 0.53 -5.60 11.79
N LEU A 143 0.32 -6.63 10.96
CA LEU A 143 -0.27 -7.89 11.37
C LEU A 143 0.56 -8.58 12.46
N THR A 144 1.87 -8.71 12.26
CA THR A 144 2.77 -9.36 13.24
C THR A 144 2.79 -8.58 14.55
N GLN A 145 2.86 -7.25 14.51
CA GLN A 145 2.76 -6.41 15.70
C GLN A 145 1.43 -6.60 16.44
N ALA A 146 0.33 -6.76 15.71
CA ALA A 146 -0.98 -6.93 16.32
C ALA A 146 -1.18 -8.34 16.91
N LEU A 147 -0.55 -9.37 16.33
CA LEU A 147 -0.58 -10.74 16.85
C LEU A 147 0.40 -10.95 18.01
N GLN A 148 1.56 -10.30 17.95
CA GLN A 148 2.62 -10.39 18.96
C GLN A 148 3.08 -8.98 19.35
N PRO A 149 2.40 -8.35 20.33
CA PRO A 149 2.81 -7.05 20.85
C PRO A 149 4.26 -7.10 21.37
N GLY A 150 5.06 -6.10 21.00
CA GLY A 150 6.48 -6.00 21.40
C GLY A 150 7.48 -6.70 20.48
N CYS A 151 7.06 -7.24 19.33
CA CYS A 151 7.98 -7.84 18.34
C CYS A 151 8.85 -6.80 17.58
N PHE A 152 8.58 -5.51 17.73
CA PHE A 152 9.39 -4.43 17.17
C PHE A 152 9.80 -3.43 18.24
N LEU A 153 11.10 -3.25 18.44
CA LEU A 153 11.69 -2.23 19.30
C LEU A 153 12.15 -1.03 18.46
N ALA A 154 12.37 0.10 19.14
CA ALA A 154 13.02 1.27 18.55
C ALA A 154 14.03 1.88 19.52
N ALA A 155 14.98 2.65 18.99
CA ALA A 155 15.97 3.35 19.80
C ALA A 155 15.35 4.34 20.80
N VAL A 156 14.23 4.97 20.41
CA VAL A 156 13.46 5.90 21.25
C VAL A 156 12.12 5.25 21.58
N ASN A 157 11.73 5.27 22.86
CA ASN A 157 10.53 4.58 23.37
C ASN A 157 10.45 3.09 22.95
N PRO A 158 11.37 2.23 23.41
CA PRO A 158 11.51 0.88 22.89
C PRO A 158 10.23 0.04 22.97
N GLN A 159 9.46 0.21 24.05
CA GLN A 159 8.26 -0.57 24.36
C GLN A 159 6.97 -0.03 23.73
N ALA A 160 7.01 1.14 23.10
CA ALA A 160 5.83 1.67 22.41
C ALA A 160 5.56 0.87 21.12
N PRO A 161 4.29 0.67 20.74
CA PRO A 161 3.97 0.09 19.44
C PRO A 161 4.47 0.99 18.32
N ARG A 162 5.00 0.39 17.24
CA ARG A 162 5.46 1.15 16.08
C ARG A 162 4.26 1.68 15.31
N SER A 163 4.37 2.95 14.95
CA SER A 163 3.48 3.63 14.01
C SER A 163 3.50 2.96 12.63
N TRP A 164 2.46 3.20 11.83
CA TRP A 164 2.44 2.70 10.46
C TRP A 164 3.63 3.28 9.67
N SER A 165 3.98 4.55 9.90
CA SER A 165 5.09 5.22 9.21
C SER A 165 6.45 4.57 9.50
N GLU A 166 6.70 4.17 10.76
CA GLU A 166 7.91 3.44 11.17
C GLU A 166 7.97 2.05 10.51
N LEU A 167 6.85 1.31 10.47
CA LEU A 167 6.78 0.00 9.83
C LEU A 167 6.88 0.09 8.30
N MET A 168 6.38 1.17 7.69
CA MET A 168 6.59 1.47 6.29
C MET A 168 8.08 1.73 6.03
N TYR A 169 8.72 2.58 6.83
CA TYR A 169 10.14 2.83 6.72
C TYR A 169 10.95 1.54 6.80
N LEU A 170 10.69 0.68 7.79
CA LEU A 170 11.34 -0.64 7.91
C LEU A 170 11.19 -1.47 6.64
N SER A 171 9.98 -1.53 6.07
CA SER A 171 9.71 -2.26 4.83
C SER A 171 10.54 -1.76 3.64
N PHE A 172 10.53 -0.45 3.42
CA PHE A 172 11.34 0.17 2.38
C PHE A 172 12.83 -0.10 2.59
N ALA A 173 13.31 0.02 3.83
CA ALA A 173 14.72 -0.11 4.14
C ALA A 173 15.24 -1.56 3.99
N LEU A 174 14.42 -2.55 4.33
CA LEU A 174 14.70 -3.97 4.09
C LEU A 174 14.71 -4.30 2.58
N LEU A 175 13.67 -3.89 1.84
CA LEU A 175 13.54 -4.19 0.42
C LEU A 175 14.62 -3.51 -0.45
N SER A 176 15.04 -2.29 -0.06
CA SER A 176 16.11 -1.56 -0.75
C SER A 176 17.51 -1.87 -0.22
N SER A 177 17.62 -2.71 0.82
CA SER A 177 18.90 -3.07 1.48
C SER A 177 19.70 -1.86 1.98
N THR A 178 19.02 -0.76 2.35
CA THR A 178 19.68 0.41 2.94
C THR A 178 19.99 0.24 4.43
N GLY A 179 19.42 -0.77 5.08
CA GLY A 179 19.66 -1.13 6.49
C GLY A 179 18.45 -0.85 7.39
N ILE A 180 18.36 -1.57 8.51
CA ILE A 180 17.18 -1.66 9.40
C ILE A 180 16.82 -0.33 10.09
N GLY A 181 17.75 0.63 10.13
CA GLY A 181 17.52 1.94 10.77
C GLY A 181 17.29 1.82 12.27
N ASP A 182 16.31 2.54 12.79
CA ASP A 182 15.98 2.66 14.21
C ASP A 182 14.98 1.61 14.72
N VAL A 183 14.24 0.94 13.84
CA VAL A 183 13.23 -0.08 14.18
C VAL A 183 13.81 -1.49 14.09
N ILE A 184 13.88 -2.21 15.21
CA ILE A 184 14.55 -3.52 15.29
C ILE A 184 13.50 -4.62 15.57
N PRO A 185 13.37 -5.64 14.70
CA PRO A 185 12.58 -6.83 15.01
C PRO A 185 13.27 -7.70 16.07
N VAL A 186 12.51 -8.24 17.03
CA VAL A 186 13.02 -9.07 18.15
C VAL A 186 12.30 -10.39 18.32
#